data_AF-B4LZP0-F1
#
_entry.id   AF-B4LZP0-F1
#
_cell.length_a   1.000
_cell.length_b   1.000
_cell.length_c   1.000
_cell.angle_alpha   90.00
_cell.angle_beta   90.00
_cell.angle_gamma   90.00
#
_symmetry.space_group_name_H-M   'P 1'
#
loop_
_entity.id
_entity.type
_entity.pdbx_description
1 polymer ?
#
loop_
_entity_poly.entity_id
_entity_poly.type
_entity_poly.pdbx_seq_one_letter_code
_entity_poly.pdbx_strand_id
1 'polypeptide(L)'
;MASGDVNDPQLAFIRDQVQLCMLPSLKKDLDEVQVLPAHFEAYHSMLKQELPELYDLLQRHEDVLLNDILYQELRAQLVLLFCELTASQTIYSLDAGDAKQVLQNANQILSKLASICQKAEESYIFNYYERNLHKDCWKRQLGAVHGYVRYLEIRYANDVKMSAQMLTFSLAVGLNVRECYQSEYKQLGVRIFTHMLKHGRSADIQQLNVQGVIYEHVFRDVQSMDTIAETNANWDCLCLCLDHLTELDAFSWNQCDDMLERLIQNVSLASSTEMSICLMQIITKLGYYFAINKDDIKSAIASDLTQPNQMVACLEVCASLNVCTNFRWAKSILHMLVLESEKLLRSAEACAQMLAAMQRCFLVCVLSIPLQALHMHLGEFYAKFVAVLLESIVVHERTQPILGLTQQFFQIFIYQLKNCPSDHQAASNLKSYLTALENLPAVIVK
;
A
#
# COMPACT_ATOMS: atom_id res chain seq x y z
N MET A 1 7.09 33.71 -38.18
CA MET A 1 6.47 34.66 -37.23
C MET A 1 5.09 35.03 -37.77
N ALA A 2 4.11 34.16 -37.53
CA ALA A 2 2.71 34.51 -37.69
C ALA A 2 2.22 34.89 -36.28
N SER A 3 1.64 36.08 -36.17
CA SER A 3 1.00 36.57 -34.96
C SER A 3 -0.12 35.61 -34.57
N GLY A 4 0.05 34.90 -33.45
CA GLY A 4 -1.02 34.12 -32.82
C GLY A 4 -2.13 35.07 -32.38
N ASP A 5 -3.24 35.07 -33.12
CA ASP A 5 -4.44 35.78 -32.74
C ASP A 5 -5.12 34.96 -31.64
N VAL A 6 -5.38 35.59 -30.49
CA VAL A 6 -6.01 34.97 -29.31
C VAL A 6 -7.46 34.53 -29.60
N ASN A 7 -7.96 34.83 -30.81
CA ASN A 7 -9.31 34.54 -31.30
C ASN A 7 -9.36 33.50 -32.43
N ASP A 8 -8.48 32.49 -32.44
CA ASP A 8 -8.62 31.38 -33.40
C ASP A 8 -9.94 30.62 -33.11
N PRO A 9 -10.92 30.63 -34.05
CA PRO A 9 -12.21 29.97 -33.85
C PRO A 9 -12.08 28.46 -33.66
N GLN A 10 -11.03 27.82 -34.18
CA GLN A 10 -10.79 26.39 -33.96
C GLN A 10 -10.29 26.11 -32.54
N LEU A 11 -9.55 27.03 -31.93
CA LEU A 11 -9.12 26.89 -30.54
C LEU A 11 -10.24 27.15 -29.54
N ALA A 12 -11.11 28.11 -29.84
CA ALA A 12 -12.36 28.29 -29.08
C ALA A 12 -13.20 27.01 -29.15
N PHE A 13 -13.29 26.39 -30.32
CA PHE A 13 -13.98 25.11 -30.49
C PHE A 13 -13.35 23.97 -29.67
N ILE A 14 -12.02 23.81 -29.69
CA ILE A 14 -11.35 22.78 -28.87
C ILE A 14 -11.59 23.05 -27.38
N ARG A 15 -11.53 24.30 -26.93
CA ARG A 15 -11.80 24.67 -25.54
C ARG A 15 -13.24 24.33 -25.13
N ASP A 16 -14.21 24.64 -25.98
CA ASP A 16 -15.62 24.31 -25.74
C ASP A 16 -15.83 22.80 -25.68
N GLN A 17 -15.18 22.05 -26.57
CA GLN A 17 -15.17 20.59 -26.58
C GLN A 17 -14.57 19.99 -25.30
N VAL A 18 -13.46 20.55 -24.83
CA VAL A 18 -12.85 20.14 -23.56
C VAL A 18 -13.81 20.36 -22.40
N GLN A 19 -14.45 21.54 -22.31
CA GLN A 19 -15.42 21.83 -21.25
C GLN A 19 -16.65 20.92 -21.32
N LEU A 20 -17.13 20.60 -22.52
CA LEU A 20 -18.25 19.69 -22.74
C LEU A 20 -17.93 18.28 -22.22
N CYS A 21 -16.69 17.82 -22.43
CA CYS A 21 -16.23 16.50 -22.02
C CYS A 21 -15.87 16.38 -20.52
N MET A 22 -15.76 17.49 -19.78
CA MET A 22 -15.49 17.44 -18.32
C MET A 22 -16.70 16.92 -17.56
N LEU A 23 -16.49 16.22 -16.45
CA LEU A 23 -17.62 15.76 -15.65
C LEU A 23 -18.32 16.96 -14.98
N PRO A 24 -19.64 17.14 -15.18
CA PRO A 24 -20.36 18.25 -14.56
C PRO A 24 -20.45 18.07 -13.04
N SER A 25 -20.41 19.19 -12.32
CA SER A 25 -20.59 19.20 -10.87
C SER A 25 -21.97 18.65 -10.48
N LEU A 26 -22.04 17.94 -9.36
CA LEU A 26 -23.32 17.51 -8.80
C LEU A 26 -24.16 18.71 -8.38
N LYS A 27 -25.47 18.58 -8.55
CA LYS A 27 -26.45 19.58 -8.09
C LYS A 27 -26.60 19.60 -6.57
N LYS A 28 -26.29 18.48 -5.91
CA LYS A 28 -26.36 18.26 -4.46
C LYS A 28 -25.09 17.56 -3.99
N ASP A 29 -24.74 17.74 -2.72
CA ASP A 29 -23.55 17.12 -2.14
C ASP A 29 -23.71 15.60 -2.00
N LEU A 30 -22.59 14.87 -2.03
CA LEU A 30 -22.53 13.41 -1.86
C LEU A 30 -23.18 12.89 -0.57
N ASP A 31 -23.28 13.73 0.46
CA ASP A 31 -23.94 13.36 1.71
C ASP A 31 -25.47 13.38 1.60
N GLU A 32 -26.02 14.11 0.62
CA GLU A 32 -27.47 14.30 0.47
C GLU A 32 -28.12 13.28 -0.48
N VAL A 33 -27.34 12.70 -1.40
CA VAL A 33 -27.86 11.86 -2.48
C VAL A 33 -26.92 10.68 -2.74
N GLN A 34 -27.50 9.48 -2.84
CA GLN A 34 -26.79 8.32 -3.35
C GLN A 34 -26.54 8.47 -4.85
N VAL A 35 -25.27 8.47 -5.26
CA VAL A 35 -24.87 8.54 -6.67
C VAL A 35 -24.63 7.13 -7.20
N LEU A 36 -25.30 6.76 -8.30
CA LEU A 36 -25.23 5.44 -8.93
C LEU A 36 -24.70 5.56 -10.37
N PRO A 37 -24.09 4.50 -10.93
CA PRO A 37 -23.59 4.50 -12.32
C PRO A 37 -24.64 4.91 -13.36
N ALA A 38 -25.90 4.50 -13.17
CA ALA A 38 -27.01 4.84 -14.06
C ALA A 38 -27.27 6.36 -14.19
N HIS A 39 -26.82 7.17 -13.22
CA HIS A 39 -26.95 8.62 -13.30
C HIS A 39 -26.04 9.26 -14.37
N PHE A 40 -25.07 8.51 -14.91
CA PHE A 40 -24.07 9.01 -15.87
C PHE A 40 -24.31 8.56 -17.31
N GLU A 41 -25.40 7.84 -17.63
CA GLU A 41 -25.68 7.31 -18.97
C GLU A 41 -25.69 8.39 -20.08
N ALA A 42 -26.29 9.56 -19.78
CA ALA A 42 -26.32 10.69 -20.71
C ALA A 42 -24.92 11.27 -20.94
N TYR A 43 -24.13 11.39 -19.88
CA TYR A 43 -22.74 11.83 -19.95
C TYR A 43 -21.88 10.86 -20.75
N HIS A 44 -22.04 9.55 -20.52
CA HIS A 44 -21.34 8.52 -21.30
C HIS A 44 -21.70 8.55 -22.79
N SER A 45 -22.98 8.76 -23.11
CA SER A 45 -23.44 8.84 -24.50
C SER A 45 -22.82 10.04 -25.23
N MET A 46 -22.73 11.19 -24.55
CA MET A 46 -22.06 12.38 -25.06
C MET A 46 -20.56 12.12 -25.26
N LEU A 47 -19.86 11.57 -24.26
CA LEU A 47 -18.42 11.29 -24.39
C LEU A 47 -18.09 10.35 -25.56
N LYS A 48 -18.94 9.36 -25.85
CA LYS A 48 -18.73 8.45 -26.99
C LYS A 48 -18.80 9.16 -28.34
N GLN A 49 -19.49 10.29 -28.42
CA GLN A 49 -19.61 11.10 -29.64
C GLN A 49 -18.51 12.15 -29.72
N GLU A 50 -18.29 12.90 -28.64
CA GLU A 50 -17.41 14.07 -28.65
C GLU A 50 -15.91 13.73 -28.52
N LEU A 51 -15.54 12.67 -27.77
CA LEU A 51 -14.12 12.34 -27.57
C LEU A 51 -13.38 11.96 -28.87
N PRO A 52 -13.96 11.16 -29.80
CA PRO A 52 -13.32 10.92 -31.09
C PRO A 52 -13.05 12.21 -31.88
N GLU A 53 -14.00 13.14 -31.90
CA GLU A 53 -13.83 14.43 -32.59
C GLU A 53 -12.74 15.27 -31.93
N LEU A 54 -12.71 15.32 -30.60
CA LEU A 54 -11.65 15.97 -29.85
C LEU A 54 -10.28 15.37 -30.18
N TYR A 55 -10.14 14.05 -30.25
CA TYR A 55 -8.87 13.40 -30.59
C TYR A 55 -8.40 13.72 -32.01
N ASP A 56 -9.31 13.70 -32.98
CA ASP A 56 -9.00 14.08 -34.36
C ASP A 56 -8.49 15.53 -34.43
N LEU A 57 -9.10 16.44 -33.67
CA LEU A 57 -8.66 17.83 -33.59
C LEU A 57 -7.29 17.95 -32.94
N LEU A 58 -7.07 17.28 -31.80
CA LEU A 58 -5.78 17.30 -31.12
C LEU A 58 -4.66 16.74 -32.00
N GLN A 59 -4.95 15.72 -32.80
CA GLN A 59 -3.99 15.15 -33.74
C GLN A 59 -3.66 16.12 -34.88
N ARG A 60 -4.65 16.84 -35.44
CA ARG A 60 -4.44 17.83 -36.50
C ARG A 60 -3.62 19.04 -36.04
N HIS A 61 -3.68 19.37 -34.75
CA HIS A 61 -3.02 20.53 -34.15
C HIS A 61 -1.87 20.16 -33.20
N GLU A 62 -1.37 18.91 -33.24
CA GLU A 62 -0.41 18.38 -32.26
C GLU A 62 0.84 19.25 -32.12
N ASP A 63 1.49 19.60 -33.23
CA ASP A 63 2.73 20.39 -33.22
C ASP A 63 2.55 21.77 -32.58
N VAL A 64 1.41 22.41 -32.83
CA VAL A 64 1.07 23.74 -32.33
C VAL A 64 0.73 23.65 -30.84
N LEU A 65 -0.08 22.67 -30.44
CA LEU A 65 -0.51 22.43 -29.07
C LEU A 65 0.67 22.07 -28.15
N LEU A 66 1.66 21.31 -28.63
CA LEU A 66 2.78 20.87 -27.80
C LEU A 66 3.89 21.93 -27.68
N ASN A 67 4.13 22.74 -28.72
CA ASN A 67 5.32 23.59 -28.76
C ASN A 67 5.06 25.09 -28.55
N ASP A 68 3.84 25.59 -28.75
CA ASP A 68 3.56 27.02 -28.69
C ASP A 68 3.18 27.47 -27.26
N ILE A 69 3.87 28.50 -26.77
CA ILE A 69 3.70 29.07 -25.44
C ILE A 69 2.30 29.68 -25.27
N LEU A 70 1.64 30.09 -26.35
CA LEU A 70 0.31 30.71 -26.27
C LEU A 70 -0.81 29.74 -25.83
N TYR A 71 -0.59 28.43 -25.89
CA TYR A 71 -1.61 27.41 -25.57
C TYR A 71 -1.46 26.75 -24.20
N GLN A 72 -0.76 27.40 -23.28
CA GLN A 72 -0.57 26.89 -21.91
C GLN A 72 -1.90 26.59 -21.20
N GLU A 73 -2.88 27.48 -21.28
CA GLU A 73 -4.19 27.29 -20.64
C GLU A 73 -4.94 26.08 -21.23
N LEU A 74 -4.93 25.94 -22.56
CA LEU A 74 -5.59 24.82 -23.23
C LEU A 74 -4.91 23.48 -22.90
N ARG A 75 -3.57 23.45 -22.87
CA ARG A 75 -2.81 22.28 -22.40
C ARG A 75 -3.18 21.90 -20.97
N ALA A 76 -3.29 22.88 -20.07
CA ALA A 76 -3.72 22.64 -18.69
C ALA A 76 -5.13 22.03 -18.65
N GLN A 77 -6.09 22.57 -19.40
CA GLN A 77 -7.45 22.03 -19.49
C GLN A 77 -7.50 20.60 -20.04
N LEU A 78 -6.67 20.29 -21.03
CA LEU A 78 -6.53 18.93 -21.57
C LEU A 78 -5.95 17.96 -20.53
N VAL A 79 -4.93 18.38 -19.77
CA VAL A 79 -4.39 17.58 -18.66
C VAL A 79 -5.48 17.28 -17.64
N LEU A 80 -6.27 18.29 -17.24
CA LEU A 80 -7.38 18.12 -16.31
C LEU A 80 -8.41 17.10 -16.84
N LEU A 81 -8.88 17.30 -18.07
CA LEU A 81 -9.85 16.39 -18.71
C LEU A 81 -9.37 14.95 -18.75
N PHE A 82 -8.15 14.72 -19.27
CA PHE A 82 -7.65 13.36 -19.39
C PHE A 82 -7.36 12.72 -18.03
N CYS A 83 -7.03 13.52 -17.01
CA CYS A 83 -6.95 13.01 -15.64
C CYS A 83 -8.32 12.53 -15.13
N GLU A 84 -9.40 13.27 -15.38
CA GLU A 84 -10.76 12.84 -15.00
C GLU A 84 -11.20 11.58 -15.75
N LEU A 85 -10.98 11.54 -17.06
CA LEU A 85 -11.39 10.41 -17.91
C LEU A 85 -10.62 9.13 -17.61
N THR A 86 -9.34 9.24 -17.25
CA THR A 86 -8.46 8.08 -17.01
C THR A 86 -8.31 7.73 -15.53
N ALA A 87 -9.05 8.39 -14.65
CA ALA A 87 -9.07 8.05 -13.24
C ALA A 87 -9.62 6.62 -13.02
N SER A 88 -8.93 5.85 -12.18
CA SER A 88 -9.26 4.46 -11.91
C SER A 88 -10.43 4.32 -10.93
N GLN A 89 -11.30 3.32 -11.16
CA GLN A 89 -12.36 2.89 -10.23
C GLN A 89 -13.43 3.96 -9.96
N THR A 90 -13.84 4.72 -10.98
CA THR A 90 -14.91 5.71 -10.86
C THR A 90 -16.27 5.11 -11.22
N ILE A 91 -17.32 5.53 -10.52
CA ILE A 91 -18.71 5.17 -10.87
C ILE A 91 -19.20 5.78 -12.20
N TYR A 92 -18.44 6.73 -12.74
CA TYR A 92 -18.74 7.45 -13.97
C TYR A 92 -17.74 7.13 -15.10
N SER A 93 -16.87 6.13 -14.96
CA SER A 93 -15.98 5.70 -16.04
C SER A 93 -16.77 5.16 -17.22
N LEU A 94 -16.27 5.37 -18.44
CA LEU A 94 -16.82 4.71 -19.63
C LEU A 94 -16.56 3.19 -19.56
N ASP A 95 -17.56 2.39 -19.94
CA ASP A 95 -17.48 0.92 -19.92
C ASP A 95 -16.30 0.36 -20.75
N ALA A 96 -15.61 -0.63 -20.20
CA ALA A 96 -14.35 -1.18 -20.70
C ALA A 96 -14.41 -1.93 -22.05
N GLY A 97 -15.59 -2.09 -22.65
CA GLY A 97 -15.75 -2.72 -23.97
C GLY A 97 -15.30 -1.78 -25.09
N ASP A 98 -16.21 -0.95 -25.58
CA ASP A 98 -15.98 -0.09 -26.74
C ASP A 98 -15.14 1.17 -26.41
N ALA A 99 -15.08 1.59 -25.13
CA ALA A 99 -14.35 2.80 -24.73
C ALA A 99 -12.88 2.55 -24.36
N LYS A 100 -12.40 1.29 -24.41
CA LYS A 100 -11.00 0.97 -24.06
C LYS A 100 -10.00 1.71 -24.94
N GLN A 101 -10.26 1.78 -26.25
CA GLN A 101 -9.39 2.49 -27.19
C GLN A 101 -9.44 4.01 -26.97
N VAL A 102 -10.62 4.56 -26.66
CA VAL A 102 -10.81 5.97 -26.32
C VAL A 102 -10.01 6.34 -25.08
N LEU A 103 -10.05 5.54 -24.02
CA LEU A 103 -9.31 5.78 -22.78
C LEU A 103 -7.80 5.52 -22.94
N GLN A 104 -7.39 4.61 -23.83
CA GLN A 104 -5.98 4.42 -24.19
C GLN A 104 -5.41 5.67 -24.89
N ASN A 105 -6.16 6.24 -25.84
CA ASN A 105 -5.76 7.49 -26.50
C ASN A 105 -5.62 8.64 -25.50
N ALA A 106 -6.58 8.82 -24.58
CA ALA A 106 -6.48 9.80 -23.51
C ALA A 106 -5.19 9.62 -22.68
N ASN A 107 -4.88 8.39 -22.26
CA ASN A 107 -3.67 8.11 -21.49
C ASN A 107 -2.38 8.41 -22.26
N GLN A 108 -2.34 8.12 -23.57
CA GLN A 108 -1.18 8.42 -24.41
C GLN A 108 -0.96 9.94 -24.53
N ILE A 109 -2.03 10.70 -24.81
CA ILE A 109 -1.96 12.15 -24.92
C ILE A 109 -1.58 12.78 -23.58
N LEU A 110 -2.19 12.33 -22.48
CA LEU A 110 -1.90 12.82 -21.14
C LEU A 110 -0.43 12.58 -20.75
N SER A 111 0.12 11.42 -21.11
CA SER A 111 1.54 11.11 -20.88
C SER A 111 2.47 12.04 -21.67
N LYS A 112 2.12 12.36 -22.92
CA LYS A 112 2.84 13.36 -23.73
C LYS A 112 2.78 14.74 -23.05
N LEU A 113 1.58 15.23 -22.73
CA LEU A 113 1.37 16.54 -22.12
C LEU A 113 2.07 16.69 -20.77
N ALA A 114 2.04 15.65 -19.94
CA ALA A 114 2.71 15.67 -18.63
C ALA A 114 4.24 15.80 -18.74
N SER A 115 4.85 15.22 -19.79
CA SER A 115 6.31 15.28 -19.98
C SER A 115 6.81 16.67 -20.40
N ILE A 116 5.95 17.50 -20.98
CA ILE A 116 6.26 18.86 -21.42
C ILE A 116 5.65 19.96 -20.54
N CYS A 117 4.97 19.58 -19.45
CA CYS A 117 4.25 20.51 -18.57
C CYS A 117 5.21 21.53 -17.95
N GLN A 118 4.95 22.83 -18.18
CA GLN A 118 5.76 23.93 -17.65
C GLN A 118 5.06 24.60 -16.46
N LYS A 119 5.77 25.50 -15.77
CA LYS A 119 5.28 26.17 -14.55
C LYS A 119 3.97 26.96 -14.76
N ALA A 120 3.76 27.49 -15.96
CA ALA A 120 2.56 28.26 -16.27
C ALA A 120 1.33 27.34 -16.31
N GLU A 121 1.41 26.20 -17.01
CA GLU A 121 0.38 25.16 -17.02
C GLU A 121 0.11 24.63 -15.61
N GLU A 122 1.16 24.37 -14.83
CA GLU A 122 1.03 23.95 -13.43
C GLU A 122 0.24 24.94 -12.59
N SER A 123 0.42 26.24 -12.84
CA SER A 123 -0.32 27.29 -12.13
C SER A 123 -1.81 27.27 -12.48
N TYR A 124 -2.16 27.04 -13.76
CA TYR A 124 -3.56 26.86 -14.17
C TYR A 124 -4.19 25.59 -13.54
N ILE A 125 -3.46 24.47 -13.56
CA ILE A 125 -3.91 23.21 -12.97
C ILE A 125 -4.10 23.36 -11.46
N PHE A 126 -3.14 23.98 -10.77
CA PHE A 126 -3.22 24.24 -9.34
C PHE A 126 -4.45 25.09 -9.00
N ASN A 127 -4.66 26.21 -9.69
CA ASN A 127 -5.81 27.10 -9.46
C ASN A 127 -7.15 26.38 -9.70
N TYR A 128 -7.21 25.50 -10.70
CA TYR A 128 -8.40 24.69 -10.94
C TYR A 128 -8.69 23.77 -9.75
N TYR A 129 -7.69 23.02 -9.27
CA TYR A 129 -7.90 22.11 -8.15
C TYR A 129 -8.14 22.85 -6.84
N GLU A 130 -7.45 23.96 -6.59
CA GLU A 130 -7.68 24.80 -5.41
C GLU A 130 -9.14 25.28 -5.33
N ARG A 131 -9.70 25.70 -6.47
CA ARG A 131 -11.10 26.14 -6.55
C ARG A 131 -12.10 24.99 -6.37
N ASN A 132 -11.84 23.84 -7.00
CA ASN A 132 -12.82 22.75 -7.06
C ASN A 132 -12.69 21.73 -5.91
N LEU A 133 -11.55 21.69 -5.22
CA LEU A 133 -11.30 20.80 -4.07
C LEU A 133 -11.30 21.56 -2.74
N HIS A 134 -11.83 22.77 -2.73
CA HIS A 134 -12.06 23.52 -1.51
C HIS A 134 -13.02 22.75 -0.59
N LYS A 135 -12.81 22.84 0.72
CA LYS A 135 -13.57 22.11 1.75
C LYS A 135 -15.10 22.26 1.62
N ASP A 136 -15.56 23.39 1.09
CA ASP A 136 -16.98 23.74 1.02
C ASP A 136 -17.68 23.20 -0.25
N CYS A 137 -16.95 22.73 -1.26
CA CYS A 137 -17.54 22.38 -2.56
C CYS A 137 -17.04 21.07 -3.17
N TRP A 138 -15.96 20.47 -2.63
CA TRP A 138 -15.34 19.28 -3.22
C TRP A 138 -16.32 18.11 -3.39
N LYS A 139 -17.32 17.98 -2.49
CA LYS A 139 -18.35 16.94 -2.53
C LYS A 139 -19.25 17.01 -3.77
N ARG A 140 -19.22 18.11 -4.54
CA ARG A 140 -19.91 18.20 -5.83
C ARG A 140 -19.01 17.90 -7.02
N GLN A 141 -17.70 17.84 -6.81
CA GLN A 141 -16.70 17.86 -7.88
C GLN A 141 -16.07 16.47 -8.07
N LEU A 142 -16.89 15.47 -8.40
CA LEU A 142 -16.43 14.07 -8.51
C LEU A 142 -15.29 13.88 -9.50
N GLY A 143 -15.36 14.59 -10.64
CA GLY A 143 -14.33 14.62 -11.67
C GLY A 143 -13.02 15.13 -11.11
N ALA A 144 -13.04 16.34 -10.53
CA ALA A 144 -11.86 16.95 -9.94
C ALA A 144 -11.24 16.08 -8.83
N VAL A 145 -12.03 15.44 -7.97
CA VAL A 145 -11.51 14.61 -6.86
C VAL A 145 -10.70 13.43 -7.38
N HIS A 146 -11.25 12.64 -8.31
CA HIS A 146 -10.54 11.47 -8.83
C HIS A 146 -9.46 11.87 -9.84
N GLY A 147 -9.73 12.89 -10.66
CA GLY A 147 -8.77 13.48 -11.58
C GLY A 147 -7.55 14.02 -10.85
N TYR A 148 -7.71 14.58 -9.65
CA TYR A 148 -6.56 15.03 -8.85
C TYR A 148 -5.62 13.90 -8.47
N VAL A 149 -6.17 12.76 -8.03
CA VAL A 149 -5.34 11.58 -7.73
C VAL A 149 -4.59 11.13 -8.99
N ARG A 150 -5.26 11.09 -10.14
CA ARG A 150 -4.64 10.75 -11.43
C ARG A 150 -3.57 11.76 -11.85
N TYR A 151 -3.79 13.04 -11.59
CA TYR A 151 -2.82 14.10 -11.84
C TYR A 151 -1.55 13.90 -10.99
N LEU A 152 -1.69 13.58 -9.70
CA LEU A 152 -0.55 13.29 -8.83
C LEU A 152 0.26 12.07 -9.34
N GLU A 153 -0.43 11.00 -9.76
CA GLU A 153 0.21 9.80 -10.31
C GLU A 153 1.10 10.12 -11.51
N ILE A 154 0.57 10.88 -12.47
CA ILE A 154 1.26 11.14 -13.72
C ILE A 154 2.32 12.22 -13.56
N ARG A 155 2.00 13.30 -12.85
CA ARG A 155 2.93 14.43 -12.67
C ARG A 155 4.20 14.01 -11.95
N TYR A 156 4.10 13.09 -10.98
CA TYR A 156 5.22 12.70 -10.12
C TYR A 156 5.82 11.33 -10.45
N ALA A 157 5.37 10.67 -11.52
CA ALA A 157 5.90 9.38 -11.96
C ALA A 157 7.41 9.39 -12.25
N ASN A 158 7.95 10.49 -12.78
CA ASN A 158 9.37 10.62 -13.17
C ASN A 158 10.27 11.19 -12.06
N ASP A 159 9.99 10.83 -10.80
CA ASP A 159 10.71 11.28 -9.59
C ASP A 159 10.82 12.81 -9.43
N VAL A 160 9.87 13.54 -10.00
CA VAL A 160 9.77 14.98 -9.72
C VAL A 160 9.31 15.16 -8.28
N LYS A 161 9.96 16.09 -7.55
CA LYS A 161 9.60 16.34 -6.15
C LYS A 161 8.49 17.37 -6.03
N MET A 162 7.51 17.10 -5.16
CA MET A 162 6.45 18.05 -4.82
C MET A 162 7.03 19.29 -4.15
N SER A 163 6.47 20.46 -4.45
CA SER A 163 6.77 21.69 -3.72
C SER A 163 6.07 21.70 -2.36
N ALA A 164 6.54 22.51 -1.41
CA ALA A 164 5.88 22.70 -0.12
C ALA A 164 4.42 23.16 -0.25
N GLN A 165 4.14 24.08 -1.19
CA GLN A 165 2.76 24.52 -1.49
C GLN A 165 1.87 23.36 -1.91
N MET A 166 2.37 22.51 -2.82
CA MET A 166 1.61 21.35 -3.29
C MET A 166 1.43 20.30 -2.19
N LEU A 167 2.42 20.12 -1.31
CA LEU A 167 2.31 19.24 -0.15
C LEU A 167 1.23 19.72 0.81
N THR A 168 1.23 21.00 1.20
CA THR A 168 0.20 21.56 2.09
C THR A 168 -1.19 21.49 1.47
N PHE A 169 -1.31 21.80 0.18
CA PHE A 169 -2.58 21.68 -0.54
C PHE A 169 -3.07 20.23 -0.60
N SER A 170 -2.19 19.29 -1.00
CA SER A 170 -2.53 17.87 -1.06
C SER A 170 -2.90 17.28 0.29
N LEU A 171 -2.24 17.72 1.38
CA LEU A 171 -2.60 17.33 2.74
C LEU A 171 -4.03 17.76 3.05
N ALA A 172 -4.38 19.02 2.79
CA ALA A 172 -5.72 19.54 3.05
C ALA A 172 -6.79 18.81 2.23
N VAL A 173 -6.53 18.57 0.94
CA VAL A 173 -7.44 17.79 0.07
C VAL A 173 -7.61 16.37 0.60
N GLY A 174 -6.51 15.67 0.89
CA GLY A 174 -6.56 14.30 1.40
C GLY A 174 -7.33 14.19 2.72
N LEU A 175 -7.16 15.15 3.64
CA LEU A 175 -7.92 15.22 4.88
C LEU A 175 -9.41 15.42 4.62
N ASN A 176 -9.79 16.43 3.84
CA ASN A 176 -11.19 16.74 3.52
C ASN A 176 -11.90 15.56 2.84
N VAL A 177 -11.25 14.92 1.88
CA VAL A 177 -11.82 13.79 1.14
C VAL A 177 -12.03 12.58 2.07
N ARG A 178 -11.14 12.35 3.04
CA ARG A 178 -11.28 11.27 4.04
C ARG A 178 -12.38 11.50 5.07
N GLU A 179 -12.84 12.73 5.25
CA GLU A 179 -14.01 13.00 6.11
C GLU A 179 -15.30 12.39 5.52
N CYS A 180 -15.29 11.97 4.26
CA CYS A 180 -16.39 11.22 3.67
C CYS A 180 -16.60 9.88 4.38
N TYR A 181 -17.85 9.54 4.65
CA TYR A 181 -18.20 8.24 5.24
C TYR A 181 -18.04 7.07 4.27
N GLN A 182 -18.04 7.31 2.95
CA GLN A 182 -17.90 6.27 1.93
C GLN A 182 -16.44 5.79 1.82
N SER A 183 -16.21 4.47 1.87
CA SER A 183 -14.86 3.87 1.87
C SER A 183 -14.03 4.30 0.66
N GLU A 184 -14.66 4.37 -0.52
CA GLU A 184 -14.02 4.75 -1.78
C GLU A 184 -13.27 6.10 -1.68
N TYR A 185 -13.86 7.09 -1.02
CA TYR A 185 -13.23 8.40 -0.83
C TYR A 185 -12.15 8.36 0.24
N LYS A 186 -12.32 7.55 1.30
CA LYS A 186 -11.22 7.32 2.24
C LYS A 186 -9.99 6.77 1.52
N GLN A 187 -10.19 5.84 0.59
CA GLN A 187 -9.12 5.27 -0.25
C GLN A 187 -8.50 6.29 -1.22
N LEU A 188 -9.28 7.20 -1.80
CA LEU A 188 -8.72 8.32 -2.56
C LEU A 188 -7.79 9.17 -1.70
N GLY A 189 -8.19 9.44 -0.45
CA GLY A 189 -7.33 10.10 0.52
C GLY A 189 -6.02 9.35 0.80
N VAL A 190 -6.07 8.01 0.97
CA VAL A 190 -4.86 7.17 1.12
C VAL A 190 -3.93 7.33 -0.07
N ARG A 191 -4.48 7.32 -1.30
CA ARG A 191 -3.69 7.44 -2.53
C ARG A 191 -3.01 8.80 -2.59
N ILE A 192 -3.71 9.89 -2.28
CA ILE A 192 -3.13 11.24 -2.20
C ILE A 192 -1.97 11.25 -1.21
N PHE A 193 -2.20 10.77 0.01
CA PHE A 193 -1.17 10.69 1.06
C PHE A 193 0.03 9.83 0.65
N THR A 194 -0.20 8.70 0.00
CA THR A 194 0.85 7.82 -0.52
C THR A 194 1.73 8.54 -1.55
N HIS A 195 1.13 9.30 -2.47
CA HIS A 195 1.90 10.11 -3.42
C HIS A 195 2.70 11.21 -2.74
N MET A 196 2.11 11.88 -1.74
CA MET A 196 2.83 12.89 -0.96
C MET A 196 4.05 12.29 -0.26
N LEU A 197 3.90 11.13 0.39
CA LEU A 197 5.00 10.48 1.11
C LEU A 197 6.10 9.96 0.16
N LYS A 198 5.75 9.51 -1.05
CA LYS A 198 6.74 9.02 -2.03
C LYS A 198 7.49 10.15 -2.74
N HIS A 199 6.80 11.23 -3.07
CA HIS A 199 7.33 12.26 -3.97
C HIS A 199 7.56 13.62 -3.29
N GLY A 200 7.14 13.80 -2.04
CA GLY A 200 7.49 14.97 -1.25
C GLY A 200 8.97 14.99 -0.88
N ARG A 201 9.50 16.20 -0.65
CA ARG A 201 10.84 16.36 -0.09
C ARG A 201 10.80 15.98 1.38
N SER A 202 11.67 15.06 1.80
CA SER A 202 11.68 14.55 3.18
C SER A 202 11.80 15.67 4.22
N ALA A 203 12.64 16.69 3.96
CA ALA A 203 12.76 17.86 4.82
C ALA A 203 11.44 18.63 4.99
N ASP A 204 10.68 18.84 3.91
CA ASP A 204 9.40 19.56 3.95
C ASP A 204 8.34 18.73 4.68
N ILE A 205 8.30 17.40 4.42
CA ILE A 205 7.40 16.46 5.10
C ILE A 205 7.63 16.51 6.61
N GLN A 206 8.88 16.41 7.04
CA GLN A 206 9.27 16.43 8.45
C GLN A 206 8.98 17.79 9.11
N GLN A 207 9.41 18.89 8.48
CA GLN A 207 9.23 20.24 9.03
C GLN A 207 7.76 20.59 9.25
N LEU A 208 6.88 20.16 8.34
CA LEU A 208 5.44 20.39 8.41
C LEU A 208 4.68 19.29 9.18
N ASN A 209 5.38 18.28 9.69
CA ASN A 209 4.81 17.09 10.35
C ASN A 209 3.71 16.40 9.52
N VAL A 210 3.90 16.33 8.20
CA VAL A 210 2.91 15.75 7.27
C VAL A 210 2.68 14.27 7.57
N GLN A 211 3.74 13.52 7.85
CA GLN A 211 3.69 12.10 8.17
C GLN A 211 2.90 11.81 9.45
N GLY A 212 3.02 12.67 10.48
CA GLY A 212 2.28 12.52 11.74
C GLY A 212 0.78 12.75 11.55
N VAL A 213 0.40 13.79 10.80
CA VAL A 213 -1.00 14.07 10.47
C VAL A 213 -1.61 12.93 9.63
N ILE A 214 -0.88 12.42 8.63
CA ILE A 214 -1.34 11.28 7.83
C ILE A 214 -1.52 10.05 8.71
N TYR A 215 -0.56 9.75 9.60
CA TYR A 215 -0.63 8.63 10.53
C TYR A 215 -1.93 8.65 11.34
N GLU A 216 -2.22 9.76 12.03
CA GLU A 216 -3.41 9.87 12.89
C GLU A 216 -4.73 9.63 12.15
N HIS A 217 -4.82 10.11 10.90
CA HIS A 217 -6.02 9.99 10.08
C HIS A 217 -6.17 8.62 9.42
N VAL A 218 -5.08 8.01 8.94
CA VAL A 218 -5.13 6.69 8.30
C VAL A 218 -5.27 5.58 9.34
N PHE A 219 -4.54 5.68 10.46
CA PHE A 219 -4.52 4.65 11.51
C PHE A 219 -5.88 4.50 12.22
N ARG A 220 -6.72 5.54 12.24
CA ARG A 220 -8.07 5.44 12.79
C ARG A 220 -8.94 4.43 12.05
N ASP A 221 -8.76 4.32 10.72
CA ASP A 221 -9.64 3.53 9.88
C ASP A 221 -9.20 2.06 9.77
N VAL A 222 -7.98 1.68 10.18
CA VAL A 222 -7.48 0.29 10.04
C VAL A 222 -8.15 -0.74 10.96
N GLN A 223 -9.20 -0.36 11.71
CA GLN A 223 -10.04 -1.29 12.48
C GLN A 223 -11.07 -2.03 11.63
N SER A 224 -11.55 -1.39 10.56
CA SER A 224 -12.63 -1.89 9.70
C SER A 224 -12.13 -1.94 8.26
N MET A 225 -11.47 -3.03 7.89
CA MET A 225 -10.94 -3.20 6.54
C MET A 225 -11.70 -4.32 5.84
N ASP A 226 -12.46 -3.96 4.81
CA ASP A 226 -13.39 -4.86 4.14
C ASP A 226 -12.68 -5.69 3.05
N THR A 227 -11.59 -5.17 2.46
CA THR A 227 -10.87 -5.85 1.37
C THR A 227 -9.36 -5.86 1.57
N ILE A 228 -8.70 -6.88 1.02
CA ILE A 228 -7.22 -7.02 1.07
C ILE A 228 -6.51 -5.85 0.38
N ALA A 229 -7.07 -5.33 -0.71
CA ALA A 229 -6.48 -4.21 -1.44
C ALA A 229 -6.47 -2.93 -0.60
N GLU A 230 -7.58 -2.62 0.08
CA GLU A 230 -7.68 -1.48 0.98
C GLU A 230 -6.79 -1.63 2.21
N THR A 231 -6.72 -2.85 2.78
CA THR A 231 -5.77 -3.17 3.87
C THR A 231 -4.35 -2.84 3.44
N ASN A 232 -3.89 -3.37 2.30
CA ASN A 232 -2.54 -3.13 1.81
C ASN A 232 -2.27 -1.65 1.56
N ALA A 233 -3.20 -0.94 0.90
CA ALA A 233 -3.03 0.48 0.62
C ALA A 233 -2.88 1.32 1.91
N ASN A 234 -3.73 1.08 2.91
CA ASN A 234 -3.67 1.79 4.19
C ASN A 234 -2.36 1.49 4.94
N TRP A 235 -1.99 0.23 5.07
CA TRP A 235 -0.79 -0.15 5.81
C TRP A 235 0.51 0.23 5.10
N ASP A 236 0.54 0.19 3.77
CA ASP A 236 1.67 0.72 3.00
C ASP A 236 1.82 2.22 3.19
N CYS A 237 0.71 2.97 3.20
CA CYS A 237 0.73 4.40 3.51
C CYS A 237 1.28 4.67 4.92
N LEU A 238 0.88 3.88 5.92
CA LEU A 238 1.39 4.01 7.29
C LEU A 238 2.88 3.66 7.38
N CYS A 239 3.34 2.60 6.71
CA CYS A 239 4.77 2.26 6.65
C CYS A 239 5.59 3.38 6.00
N LEU A 240 5.06 4.02 4.96
CA LEU A 240 5.71 5.17 4.33
C LEU A 240 5.83 6.37 5.28
N CYS A 241 4.90 6.55 6.24
CA CYS A 241 5.08 7.57 7.28
C CYS A 241 6.33 7.30 8.12
N LEU A 242 6.61 6.04 8.43
CA LEU A 242 7.79 5.64 9.21
C LEU A 242 9.10 5.88 8.46
N ASP A 243 9.10 5.79 7.13
CA ASP A 243 10.29 6.07 6.30
C ASP A 243 10.77 7.54 6.40
N HIS A 244 9.90 8.46 6.88
CA HIS A 244 10.25 9.87 7.09
C HIS A 244 10.67 10.21 8.53
N LEU A 245 10.76 9.22 9.42
CA LEU A 245 11.25 9.42 10.78
C LEU A 245 12.79 9.31 10.79
N THR A 246 13.48 10.44 11.03
CA THR A 246 14.96 10.50 11.06
C THR A 246 15.56 9.88 12.31
N GLU A 247 14.87 10.02 13.44
CA GLU A 247 15.23 9.41 14.72
C GLU A 247 13.95 8.87 15.35
N LEU A 248 13.95 7.61 15.80
CA LEU A 248 12.85 7.07 16.58
C LEU A 248 12.95 7.67 18.00
N ASP A 249 12.39 8.86 18.18
CA ASP A 249 12.15 9.42 19.50
C ASP A 249 11.00 8.68 20.22
N ALA A 250 10.79 8.96 21.51
CA ALA A 250 9.78 8.26 22.30
C ALA A 250 8.36 8.34 21.70
N PHE A 251 8.06 9.42 20.96
CA PHE A 251 6.77 9.60 20.28
C PHE A 251 6.64 8.70 19.04
N SER A 252 7.67 8.67 18.20
CA SER A 252 7.77 7.81 17.01
C SER A 252 7.71 6.32 17.37
N TRP A 253 8.29 5.94 18.51
CA TRP A 253 8.19 4.60 19.06
C TRP A 253 6.75 4.20 19.41
N ASN A 254 5.96 5.12 19.98
CA ASN A 254 4.56 4.83 20.31
C ASN A 254 3.73 4.56 19.05
N GLN A 255 4.00 5.24 17.94
CA GLN A 255 3.30 4.98 16.67
C GLN A 255 3.57 3.57 16.14
N CYS A 256 4.83 3.13 16.18
CA CYS A 256 5.20 1.77 15.77
C CYS A 256 4.59 0.71 16.72
N ASP A 257 4.54 1.01 18.02
CA ASP A 257 3.94 0.16 19.06
C ASP A 257 2.42 -0.02 18.84
N ASP A 258 1.70 1.08 18.64
CA ASP A 258 0.27 1.10 18.34
C ASP A 258 -0.04 0.32 17.04
N MET A 259 0.80 0.50 16.01
CA MET A 259 0.67 -0.24 14.75
C MET A 259 0.80 -1.74 14.93
N LEU A 260 1.83 -2.20 15.66
CA LEU A 260 2.01 -3.63 15.96
C LEU A 260 0.86 -4.18 16.77
N GLU A 261 0.41 -3.46 17.81
CA GLU A 261 -0.71 -3.88 18.64
C GLU A 261 -1.96 -4.11 17.79
N ARG A 262 -2.30 -3.13 16.95
CA ARG A 262 -3.46 -3.19 16.07
C ARG A 262 -3.34 -4.29 15.03
N LEU A 263 -2.17 -4.51 14.45
CA LEU A 263 -1.95 -5.58 13.48
C LEU A 263 -2.15 -6.97 14.11
N ILE A 264 -1.58 -7.21 15.29
CA ILE A 264 -1.70 -8.49 16.00
C ILE A 264 -3.18 -8.77 16.35
N GLN A 265 -3.90 -7.74 16.79
CA GLN A 265 -5.35 -7.82 17.01
C GLN A 265 -6.10 -8.14 15.71
N ASN A 266 -5.82 -7.42 14.63
CA ASN A 266 -6.48 -7.61 13.34
C ASN A 266 -6.24 -9.00 12.73
N VAL A 267 -5.03 -9.58 12.88
CA VAL A 267 -4.75 -10.96 12.44
C VAL A 267 -5.68 -11.95 13.14
N SER A 268 -5.84 -11.79 14.46
CA SER A 268 -6.68 -12.67 15.28
C SER A 268 -8.18 -12.54 14.95
N LEU A 269 -8.57 -11.40 14.37
CA LEU A 269 -9.95 -11.10 13.95
C LEU A 269 -10.16 -11.29 12.44
N ALA A 270 -9.14 -11.73 11.69
CA ALA A 270 -9.20 -11.82 10.25
C ALA A 270 -10.29 -12.80 9.79
N SER A 271 -11.16 -12.34 8.90
CA SER A 271 -12.33 -13.08 8.39
C SER A 271 -11.96 -14.23 7.44
N SER A 272 -10.76 -14.21 6.85
CA SER A 272 -10.29 -15.21 5.90
C SER A 272 -8.80 -15.51 6.08
N THR A 273 -8.34 -16.64 5.51
CA THR A 273 -6.91 -17.04 5.56
C THR A 273 -6.05 -16.07 4.77
N GLU A 274 -6.54 -15.58 3.63
CA GLU A 274 -5.86 -14.62 2.77
C GLU A 274 -5.65 -13.27 3.48
N MET A 275 -6.66 -12.82 4.25
CA MET A 275 -6.52 -11.62 5.06
C MET A 275 -5.50 -11.81 6.18
N SER A 276 -5.48 -12.96 6.85
CA SER A 276 -4.43 -13.27 7.84
C SER A 276 -3.03 -13.25 7.24
N ILE A 277 -2.86 -13.87 6.07
CA ILE A 277 -1.59 -13.88 5.34
C ILE A 277 -1.14 -12.45 5.03
N CYS A 278 -2.05 -11.63 4.49
CA CYS A 278 -1.81 -10.22 4.19
C CYS A 278 -1.34 -9.44 5.43
N LEU A 279 -2.08 -9.54 6.54
CA LEU A 279 -1.76 -8.84 7.78
C LEU A 279 -0.43 -9.31 8.40
N MET A 280 -0.13 -10.62 8.36
CA MET A 280 1.17 -11.14 8.84
C MET A 280 2.34 -10.68 7.96
N GLN A 281 2.15 -10.54 6.65
CA GLN A 281 3.17 -9.94 5.78
C GLN A 281 3.45 -8.48 6.17
N ILE A 282 2.41 -7.74 6.56
CA ILE A 282 2.55 -6.37 7.07
C ILE A 282 3.28 -6.35 8.43
N ILE A 283 2.96 -7.26 9.35
CA ILE A 283 3.71 -7.42 10.62
C ILE A 283 5.19 -7.68 10.34
N THR A 284 5.48 -8.59 9.40
CA THR A 284 6.85 -8.90 8.99
C THR A 284 7.57 -7.66 8.47
N LYS A 285 6.90 -6.88 7.61
CA LYS A 285 7.43 -5.61 7.06
C LYS A 285 7.69 -4.58 8.17
N LEU A 286 6.77 -4.43 9.11
CA LEU A 286 6.91 -3.54 10.26
C LEU A 286 8.04 -3.99 11.18
N GLY A 287 8.24 -5.31 11.31
CA GLY A 287 9.35 -5.93 12.02
C GLY A 287 10.72 -5.38 11.58
N TYR A 288 10.91 -5.07 10.29
CA TYR A 288 12.16 -4.51 9.78
C TYR A 288 12.43 -3.09 10.29
N TYR A 289 11.40 -2.29 10.58
CA TYR A 289 11.57 -0.91 11.07
C TYR A 289 12.11 -0.86 12.49
N PHE A 290 11.99 -1.96 13.24
CA PHE A 290 12.61 -2.07 14.55
C PHE A 290 14.10 -2.40 14.45
N ALA A 291 14.56 -2.95 13.32
CA ALA A 291 15.91 -3.44 13.12
C ALA A 291 16.85 -2.38 12.54
N ILE A 292 18.10 -2.37 13.02
CA ILE A 292 19.13 -1.47 12.49
C ILE A 292 19.54 -1.90 11.07
N ASN A 293 19.55 -3.19 10.79
CA ASN A 293 19.86 -3.80 9.49
C ASN A 293 18.59 -4.04 8.64
N LYS A 294 17.62 -3.12 8.68
CA LYS A 294 16.34 -3.16 7.94
C LYS A 294 16.49 -3.65 6.50
N ASP A 295 17.40 -3.06 5.74
CA ASP A 295 17.55 -3.33 4.31
C ASP A 295 18.12 -4.73 4.04
N ASP A 296 19.04 -5.20 4.87
CA ASP A 296 19.61 -6.54 4.78
C ASP A 296 18.52 -7.59 5.07
N ILE A 297 17.73 -7.40 6.13
CA ILE A 297 16.62 -8.30 6.48
C ILE A 297 15.58 -8.33 5.34
N LYS A 298 15.20 -7.16 4.83
CA LYS A 298 14.26 -7.03 3.71
C LYS A 298 14.75 -7.79 2.48
N SER A 299 16.04 -7.71 2.16
CA SER A 299 16.65 -8.45 1.04
C SER A 299 16.66 -9.96 1.29
N ALA A 300 17.03 -10.39 2.50
CA ALA A 300 17.09 -11.81 2.87
C ALA A 300 15.71 -12.49 2.75
N ILE A 301 14.64 -11.85 3.21
CA ILE A 301 13.30 -12.45 3.25
C ILE A 301 12.57 -12.43 1.89
N ALA A 302 13.00 -11.54 0.99
CA ALA A 302 12.54 -11.52 -0.39
C ALA A 302 13.09 -12.69 -1.23
N SER A 303 14.15 -13.36 -0.76
CA SER A 303 14.72 -14.53 -1.43
C SER A 303 13.82 -15.77 -1.33
N ASP A 304 14.07 -16.75 -2.20
CA ASP A 304 13.41 -18.06 -2.12
C ASP A 304 13.99 -18.89 -0.96
N LEU A 305 13.36 -18.77 0.20
CA LEU A 305 13.71 -19.50 1.42
C LEU A 305 13.51 -21.02 1.30
N THR A 306 12.97 -21.53 0.18
CA THR A 306 12.95 -22.97 -0.08
C THR A 306 14.34 -23.54 -0.36
N GLN A 307 15.29 -22.69 -0.76
CA GLN A 307 16.67 -23.08 -1.01
C GLN A 307 17.49 -23.10 0.30
N PRO A 308 18.17 -24.21 0.64
CA PRO A 308 18.90 -24.34 1.90
C PRO A 308 19.94 -23.24 2.16
N ASN A 309 20.70 -22.85 1.13
CA ASN A 309 21.73 -21.82 1.26
C ASN A 309 21.13 -20.44 1.56
N GLN A 310 20.00 -20.11 0.93
CA GLN A 310 19.29 -18.85 1.17
C GLN A 310 18.67 -18.82 2.57
N MET A 311 18.16 -19.97 3.04
CA MET A 311 17.63 -20.10 4.38
C MET A 311 18.69 -19.85 5.46
N VAL A 312 19.88 -20.45 5.32
CA VAL A 312 21.00 -20.24 6.26
C VAL A 312 21.43 -18.77 6.26
N ALA A 313 21.60 -18.16 5.08
CA ALA A 313 21.93 -16.73 4.99
C ALA A 313 20.86 -15.84 5.64
N CYS A 314 19.58 -16.16 5.43
CA CYS A 314 18.47 -15.43 6.06
C CYS A 314 18.48 -15.59 7.59
N LEU A 315 18.76 -16.78 8.11
CA LEU A 315 18.88 -17.02 9.56
C LEU A 315 20.01 -16.18 10.17
N GLU A 316 21.17 -16.14 9.53
CA GLU A 316 22.31 -15.35 9.99
C GLU A 316 21.99 -13.86 9.99
N VAL A 317 21.40 -13.33 8.92
CA VAL A 317 21.02 -11.91 8.81
C VAL A 317 19.98 -11.55 9.88
N CYS A 318 18.90 -12.33 10.01
CA CYS A 318 17.85 -12.09 10.99
C CYS A 318 18.32 -12.26 12.44
N ALA A 319 19.35 -13.08 12.68
CA ALA A 319 19.96 -13.25 13.99
C ALA A 319 21.04 -12.19 14.31
N SER A 320 21.66 -11.60 13.28
CA SER A 320 22.74 -10.63 13.45
C SER A 320 22.23 -9.25 13.89
N LEU A 321 22.53 -8.92 15.16
CA LEU A 321 22.42 -7.63 15.86
C LEU A 321 21.18 -6.72 15.62
N ASN A 322 20.49 -6.51 16.76
CA ASN A 322 19.42 -5.55 17.13
C ASN A 322 18.01 -5.92 16.66
N VAL A 323 17.09 -6.28 17.58
CA VAL A 323 16.40 -5.30 18.43
C VAL A 323 15.97 -5.86 19.79
N CYS A 324 16.17 -5.08 20.86
CA CYS A 324 15.61 -5.37 22.19
C CYS A 324 14.10 -5.10 22.30
N THR A 325 13.43 -4.54 21.28
CA THR A 325 12.08 -3.94 21.44
C THR A 325 10.91 -4.82 20.98
N ASN A 326 11.11 -5.78 20.06
CA ASN A 326 10.07 -6.79 19.75
C ASN A 326 9.78 -7.71 20.95
N PHE A 327 10.63 -7.69 21.99
CA PHE A 327 10.41 -8.43 23.23
C PHE A 327 9.02 -8.18 23.82
N ARG A 328 8.55 -6.92 23.79
CA ARG A 328 7.22 -6.55 24.30
C ARG A 328 6.10 -7.35 23.61
N TRP A 329 6.22 -7.54 22.30
CA TRP A 329 5.20 -8.17 21.46
C TRP A 329 5.42 -9.67 21.28
N ALA A 330 6.56 -10.21 21.68
CA ALA A 330 6.93 -11.60 21.45
C ALA A 330 5.86 -12.59 21.94
N LYS A 331 5.36 -12.40 23.16
CA LYS A 331 4.29 -13.24 23.71
C LYS A 331 3.03 -13.18 22.84
N SER A 332 2.60 -11.98 22.45
CA SER A 332 1.39 -11.78 21.64
C SER A 332 1.55 -12.35 20.23
N ILE A 333 2.73 -12.20 19.62
CA ILE A 333 3.05 -12.78 18.31
C ILE A 333 3.07 -14.31 18.37
N LEU A 334 3.75 -14.90 19.36
CA LEU A 334 3.75 -16.35 19.55
C LEU A 334 2.34 -16.91 19.77
N HIS A 335 1.52 -16.21 20.55
CA HIS A 335 0.12 -16.60 20.77
C HIS A 335 -0.72 -16.48 19.49
N MET A 336 -0.57 -15.37 18.76
CA MET A 336 -1.21 -15.15 17.46
C MET A 336 -0.86 -16.27 16.47
N LEU A 337 0.42 -16.67 16.37
CA LEU A 337 0.83 -17.77 15.50
C LEU A 337 0.17 -19.10 15.88
N VAL A 338 0.01 -19.38 17.18
CA VAL A 338 -0.69 -20.58 17.65
C VAL A 338 -2.18 -20.54 17.29
N LEU A 339 -2.87 -19.42 17.53
CA LEU A 339 -4.29 -19.28 17.17
C LEU A 339 -4.51 -19.46 15.67
N GLU A 340 -3.67 -18.79 14.87
CA GLU A 340 -3.76 -18.82 13.42
C GLU A 340 -3.32 -20.17 12.82
N SER A 341 -2.67 -21.03 13.60
CA SER A 341 -2.22 -22.35 13.13
C SER A 341 -3.37 -23.29 12.79
N GLU A 342 -4.57 -23.05 13.33
CA GLU A 342 -5.78 -23.80 12.95
C GLU A 342 -6.10 -23.65 11.45
N LYS A 343 -5.72 -22.52 10.83
CA LYS A 343 -5.91 -22.27 9.39
C LYS A 343 -4.98 -23.13 8.52
N LEU A 344 -3.95 -23.77 9.09
CA LEU A 344 -3.09 -24.71 8.38
C LEU A 344 -3.82 -25.97 7.94
N LEU A 345 -4.96 -26.30 8.55
CA LEU A 345 -5.75 -27.49 8.24
C LEU A 345 -6.77 -27.26 7.10
N ARG A 346 -6.66 -26.14 6.36
CA ARG A 346 -7.55 -25.77 5.25
C ARG A 346 -7.15 -26.44 3.93
N SER A 347 -7.01 -25.72 2.81
CA SER A 347 -6.50 -26.29 1.56
C SER A 347 -4.97 -26.35 1.58
N ALA A 348 -4.37 -27.24 0.78
CA ALA A 348 -2.91 -27.38 0.72
C ALA A 348 -2.20 -26.09 0.26
N GLU A 349 -2.81 -25.36 -0.69
CA GLU A 349 -2.30 -24.06 -1.16
C GLU A 349 -2.34 -23.00 -0.05
N ALA A 350 -3.48 -22.86 0.64
CA ALA A 350 -3.61 -21.92 1.74
C ALA A 350 -2.66 -22.28 2.90
N CYS A 351 -2.49 -23.58 3.20
CA CYS A 351 -1.52 -24.06 4.18
C CYS A 351 -0.09 -23.64 3.83
N ALA A 352 0.35 -23.87 2.59
CA ALA A 352 1.69 -23.49 2.16
C ALA A 352 1.94 -21.97 2.25
N GLN A 353 0.98 -21.16 1.79
CA GLN A 353 1.09 -19.70 1.87
C GLN A 353 1.09 -19.20 3.32
N MET A 354 0.24 -19.78 4.17
CA MET A 354 0.16 -19.45 5.59
C MET A 354 1.44 -19.83 6.34
N LEU A 355 1.97 -21.03 6.13
CA LEU A 355 3.26 -21.45 6.69
C LEU A 355 4.37 -20.49 6.30
N ALA A 356 4.46 -20.14 5.01
CA ALA A 356 5.49 -19.21 4.52
C ALA A 356 5.34 -17.81 5.13
N ALA A 357 4.12 -17.33 5.41
CA ALA A 357 3.89 -16.05 6.09
C ALA A 357 4.27 -16.13 7.58
N MET A 358 3.87 -17.19 8.27
CA MET A 358 4.22 -17.44 9.68
C MET A 358 5.73 -17.56 9.89
N GLN A 359 6.43 -18.26 8.98
CA GLN A 359 7.89 -18.42 9.03
C GLN A 359 8.58 -17.06 8.99
N ARG A 360 8.24 -16.24 7.99
CA ARG A 360 8.83 -14.90 7.82
C ARG A 360 8.55 -14.02 9.03
N CYS A 361 7.32 -14.03 9.54
CA CYS A 361 6.95 -13.31 10.76
C CYS A 361 7.81 -13.76 11.96
N PHE A 362 7.97 -15.07 12.16
CA PHE A 362 8.81 -15.61 13.24
C PHE A 362 10.28 -15.21 13.09
N LEU A 363 10.85 -15.34 11.88
CA LEU A 363 12.24 -15.00 11.58
C LEU A 363 12.58 -13.56 11.95
N VAL A 364 11.68 -12.62 11.69
CA VAL A 364 11.92 -11.19 11.90
C VAL A 364 11.58 -10.76 13.31
N CYS A 365 10.42 -11.19 13.80
CA CYS A 365 9.85 -10.63 15.01
C CYS A 365 10.23 -11.41 16.27
N VAL A 366 10.67 -12.67 16.15
CA VAL A 366 10.91 -13.55 17.31
C VAL A 366 12.35 -14.09 17.35
N LEU A 367 12.93 -14.48 16.22
CA LEU A 367 14.22 -15.21 16.18
C LEU A 367 15.33 -14.50 16.95
N SER A 368 15.45 -13.18 16.76
CA SER A 368 16.50 -12.33 17.34
C SER A 368 16.35 -12.07 18.84
N ILE A 369 15.21 -12.43 19.44
CA ILE A 369 14.95 -12.16 20.85
C ILE A 369 15.72 -13.17 21.71
N PRO A 370 16.48 -12.72 22.74
CA PRO A 370 17.19 -13.60 23.64
C PRO A 370 16.27 -14.67 24.26
N LEU A 371 16.70 -15.93 24.21
CA LEU A 371 15.93 -17.06 24.74
C LEU A 371 15.59 -16.93 26.22
N GLN A 372 16.42 -16.25 27.01
CA GLN A 372 16.15 -15.95 28.43
C GLN A 372 14.88 -15.12 28.59
N ALA A 373 14.59 -14.26 27.63
CA ALA A 373 13.40 -13.42 27.65
C ALA A 373 12.15 -14.22 27.19
N LEU A 374 12.34 -15.14 26.24
CA LEU A 374 11.25 -15.95 25.68
C LEU A 374 10.93 -17.22 26.47
N HIS A 375 11.81 -17.69 27.36
CA HIS A 375 11.78 -19.05 27.91
C HIS A 375 10.41 -19.49 28.46
N MET A 376 9.70 -18.58 29.14
CA MET A 376 8.40 -18.83 29.76
C MET A 376 7.28 -19.07 28.75
N HIS A 377 7.44 -18.59 27.52
CA HIS A 377 6.45 -18.68 26.45
C HIS A 377 6.78 -19.78 25.43
N LEU A 378 8.07 -20.14 25.29
CA LEU A 378 8.51 -21.12 24.30
C LEU A 378 8.01 -22.54 24.57
N GLY A 379 7.91 -22.97 25.83
CA GLY A 379 7.48 -24.33 26.15
C GLY A 379 6.05 -24.62 25.66
N GLU A 380 5.12 -23.71 25.97
CA GLU A 380 3.72 -23.81 25.52
C GLU A 380 3.61 -23.63 24.00
N PHE A 381 4.33 -22.65 23.45
CA PHE A 381 4.36 -22.39 22.01
C PHE A 381 4.84 -23.62 21.24
N TYR A 382 6.00 -24.17 21.57
CA TYR A 382 6.55 -25.34 20.88
C TYR A 382 5.64 -26.55 21.01
N ALA A 383 5.11 -26.83 22.21
CA ALA A 383 4.22 -27.97 22.41
C ALA A 383 2.97 -27.90 21.51
N LYS A 384 2.33 -26.73 21.43
CA LYS A 384 1.12 -26.54 20.61
C LYS A 384 1.44 -26.44 19.12
N PHE A 385 2.38 -25.58 18.76
CA PHE A 385 2.67 -25.27 17.36
C PHE A 385 3.30 -26.45 16.63
N VAL A 386 4.23 -27.19 17.25
CA VAL A 386 4.83 -28.39 16.64
C VAL A 386 3.79 -29.48 16.42
N ALA A 387 2.83 -29.66 17.33
CA ALA A 387 1.73 -30.61 17.14
C ALA A 387 0.92 -30.27 15.88
N VAL A 388 0.54 -29.01 15.71
CA VAL A 388 -0.22 -28.56 14.53
C VAL A 388 0.61 -28.65 13.24
N LEU A 389 1.92 -28.39 13.30
CA LEU A 389 2.83 -28.58 12.16
C LEU A 389 2.91 -30.05 11.72
N LEU A 390 2.89 -31.00 12.65
CA LEU A 390 2.87 -32.42 12.33
C LEU A 390 1.50 -32.85 11.80
N GLU A 391 0.42 -32.33 12.39
CA GLU A 391 -0.94 -32.58 11.93
C GLU A 391 -1.15 -32.08 10.49
N SER A 392 -0.63 -30.90 10.14
CA SER A 392 -0.75 -30.37 8.78
C SER A 392 -0.08 -31.27 7.74
N ILE A 393 1.07 -31.89 8.06
CA ILE A 393 1.71 -32.88 7.18
C ILE A 393 0.76 -34.06 6.92
N VAL A 394 0.08 -34.55 7.96
CA VAL A 394 -0.82 -35.71 7.87
C VAL A 394 -2.09 -35.35 7.08
N VAL A 395 -2.73 -34.24 7.42
CA VAL A 395 -3.98 -33.78 6.78
C VAL A 395 -3.78 -33.53 5.28
N HIS A 396 -2.62 -33.01 4.89
CA HIS A 396 -2.30 -32.74 3.49
C HIS A 396 -1.50 -33.85 2.82
N GLU A 397 -1.64 -35.09 3.29
CA GLU A 397 -1.11 -36.31 2.66
C GLU A 397 0.38 -36.23 2.30
N ARG A 398 1.19 -35.55 3.13
CA ARG A 398 2.64 -35.36 2.92
C ARG A 398 3.00 -34.69 1.60
N THR A 399 2.17 -33.76 1.11
CA THR A 399 2.49 -32.96 -0.09
C THR A 399 3.83 -32.23 0.08
N GLN A 400 4.70 -32.30 -0.94
CA GLN A 400 6.09 -31.82 -0.87
C GLN A 400 6.26 -30.36 -0.40
N PRO A 401 5.46 -29.37 -0.84
CA PRO A 401 5.62 -27.99 -0.39
C PRO A 401 5.41 -27.81 1.12
N ILE A 402 4.40 -28.49 1.68
CA ILE A 402 4.08 -28.42 3.11
C ILE A 402 5.16 -29.13 3.92
N LEU A 403 5.62 -30.29 3.44
CA LEU A 403 6.72 -31.02 4.05
C LEU A 403 7.99 -30.15 4.16
N GLY A 404 8.37 -29.50 3.06
CA GLY A 404 9.56 -28.63 3.01
C GLY A 404 9.44 -27.42 3.94
N LEU A 405 8.29 -26.75 3.95
CA LEU A 405 8.03 -25.60 4.83
C LEU A 405 8.01 -26.01 6.32
N THR A 406 7.41 -27.14 6.66
CA THR A 406 7.41 -27.63 8.05
C THR A 406 8.83 -28.02 8.50
N GLN A 407 9.63 -28.66 7.63
CA GLN A 407 11.03 -28.97 7.92
C GLN A 407 11.86 -27.70 8.17
N GLN A 408 11.64 -26.64 7.38
CA GLN A 408 12.30 -25.35 7.59
C GLN A 408 11.92 -24.74 8.93
N PHE A 409 10.66 -24.81 9.36
CA PHE A 409 10.26 -24.37 10.71
C PHE A 409 11.07 -25.06 11.79
N PHE A 410 11.26 -26.38 11.69
CA PHE A 410 12.10 -27.11 12.64
C PHE A 410 13.57 -26.67 12.56
N GLN A 411 14.10 -26.39 11.38
CA GLN A 411 15.45 -25.83 11.24
C GLN A 411 15.58 -24.47 11.94
N ILE A 412 14.58 -23.59 11.82
CA ILE A 412 14.54 -22.29 12.52
C ILE A 412 14.56 -22.51 14.04
N PHE A 413 13.70 -23.39 14.55
CA PHE A 413 13.61 -23.67 15.98
C PHE A 413 14.91 -24.27 16.54
N ILE A 414 15.50 -25.22 15.81
CA ILE A 414 16.80 -25.81 16.16
C ILE A 414 17.88 -24.74 16.18
N TYR A 415 17.93 -23.86 15.17
CA TYR A 415 18.89 -22.76 15.12
C TYR A 415 18.74 -21.82 16.32
N GLN A 416 17.51 -21.40 16.65
CA GLN A 416 17.25 -20.54 17.80
C GLN A 416 17.74 -21.20 19.10
N LEU A 417 17.37 -22.46 19.34
CA LEU A 417 17.73 -23.21 20.55
C LEU A 417 19.22 -23.48 20.70
N LYS A 418 19.95 -23.70 19.59
CA LYS A 418 21.40 -23.91 19.60
C LYS A 418 22.18 -22.68 20.03
N ASN A 419 21.64 -21.49 19.77
CA ASN A 419 22.26 -20.22 20.14
C ASN A 419 21.94 -19.78 21.59
N CYS A 420 21.50 -20.69 22.47
CA CYS A 420 21.25 -20.41 23.88
C CYS A 420 22.55 -20.31 24.70
N PRO A 421 22.79 -19.21 25.44
CA PRO A 421 23.90 -19.14 26.40
C PRO A 421 23.78 -20.20 27.49
N SER A 422 24.90 -20.82 27.85
CA SER A 422 24.97 -22.07 28.61
C SER A 422 24.67 -21.98 30.12
N ASP A 423 24.38 -20.79 30.65
CA ASP A 423 24.59 -20.50 32.08
C ASP A 423 23.37 -20.59 33.02
N HIS A 424 22.20 -21.09 32.60
CA HIS A 424 21.00 -21.09 33.46
C HIS A 424 20.21 -22.40 33.53
N GLN A 425 19.53 -22.64 34.67
CA GLN A 425 18.60 -23.77 34.93
C GLN A 425 17.49 -23.92 33.87
N ALA A 426 17.17 -22.87 33.10
CA ALA A 426 16.34 -22.94 31.90
C ALA A 426 16.87 -23.93 30.84
N ALA A 427 18.14 -24.32 30.93
CA ALA A 427 18.81 -25.20 29.98
C ALA A 427 18.29 -26.65 29.96
N SER A 428 17.66 -27.18 31.02
CA SER A 428 17.23 -28.59 31.00
C SER A 428 16.02 -28.82 30.09
N ASN A 429 14.98 -28.00 30.23
CA ASN A 429 13.77 -28.10 29.40
C ASN A 429 14.06 -27.68 27.95
N LEU A 430 14.84 -26.62 27.71
CA LEU A 430 15.20 -26.22 26.35
C LEU A 430 16.06 -27.27 25.64
N LYS A 431 16.96 -27.96 26.36
CA LYS A 431 17.72 -29.09 25.80
C LYS A 431 16.83 -30.29 25.45
N SER A 432 15.80 -30.60 26.24
CA SER A 432 14.88 -31.68 25.89
C SER A 432 14.07 -31.36 24.64
N TYR A 433 13.62 -30.09 24.48
CA TYR A 433 12.99 -29.63 23.24
C TYR A 433 13.93 -29.70 22.05
N LEU A 434 15.19 -29.26 22.19
CA LEU A 434 16.19 -29.34 21.14
C LEU A 434 16.39 -30.79 20.68
N THR A 435 16.61 -31.72 21.62
CA THR A 435 16.75 -33.14 21.31
C THR A 435 15.51 -33.71 20.63
N ALA A 436 14.31 -33.33 21.06
CA ALA A 436 13.07 -33.77 20.41
C ALA A 436 12.97 -33.27 18.96
N LEU A 437 13.26 -31.98 18.73
CA LEU A 437 13.24 -31.35 17.42
C LEU A 437 14.29 -31.94 16.46
N GLU A 438 15.50 -32.25 16.94
CA GLU A 438 16.55 -32.87 16.12
C GLU A 438 16.19 -34.29 15.66
N ASN A 439 15.36 -35.01 16.44
CA ASN A 439 14.93 -36.36 16.10
C ASN A 439 13.69 -36.39 15.17
N LEU A 440 12.89 -35.33 15.11
CA LEU A 440 11.66 -35.26 14.31
C LEU A 440 11.87 -35.40 12.78
N PRO A 441 12.88 -34.78 12.14
CA PRO A 441 13.11 -34.94 10.71
C PRO A 441 13.28 -36.41 10.29
N ALA A 442 13.95 -37.22 11.11
CA ALA A 442 14.13 -38.65 10.84
C ALA A 442 12.84 -39.48 10.96
N VAL A 443 11.84 -38.97 11.68
CA VAL A 443 10.51 -39.58 11.83
C VAL A 443 9.59 -39.17 10.68
N ILE A 444 9.71 -37.94 10.20
CA ILE A 444 8.85 -37.37 9.15
C ILE A 444 9.18 -37.93 7.75
N VAL A 445 10.45 -38.27 7.49
CA VAL A 445 10.91 -38.84 6.20
C VAL A 445 10.52 -40.32 6.06
N LYS A 446 10.16 -40.99 7.16
CA LYS A 446 9.59 -42.35 7.16
C LYS A 446 8.07 -42.27 6.99
#